data_AF-A0A355BKU1-F1
#
_entry.id   AF-A0A355BKU1-F1
#
_cell.length_a   1.000
_cell.length_b   1.000
_cell.length_c   1.000
_cell.angle_alpha   90.00
_cell.angle_beta   90.00
_cell.angle_gamma   90.00
#
_symmetry.space_group_name_H-M   'P 1'
#
loop_
_entity.id
_entity.type
_entity.pdbx_description
1 polymer ?
#
loop_
_entity_poly.entity_id
_entity_poly.type
_entity_poly.pdbx_seq_one_letter_code
_entity_poly.pdbx_strand_id
1 'polypeptide(L)'
;YKLKLPALLPLKRRQGFFLCTGGAPNKRGKNFEPAMRTATYFFDALDAKYLGELTAAATDSLPVKEQADLLTKAYTVGSQLGKGEE
;
A
#
# COMPACT_ATOMS: atom_id res chain seq x y z
N TYR A 1 18.67 -38.55 -9.76
CA TYR A 1 18.51 -37.61 -8.63
C TYR A 1 17.13 -36.96 -8.75
N LYS A 2 16.35 -36.85 -7.65
CA LYS A 2 15.07 -36.14 -7.66
C LYS A 2 15.36 -34.67 -7.38
N LEU A 3 15.23 -33.79 -8.38
CA LEU A 3 15.29 -32.35 -8.17
C LEU A 3 14.20 -31.97 -7.17
N LYS A 4 14.60 -31.35 -6.05
CA LYS A 4 13.64 -30.65 -5.19
C LYS A 4 13.01 -29.55 -6.04
N LEU A 5 11.69 -29.44 -6.01
CA LEU A 5 10.98 -28.33 -6.64
C LEU A 5 11.62 -27.01 -6.18
N PRO A 6 11.92 -26.08 -7.09
CA PRO A 6 12.48 -24.80 -6.71
C PRO A 6 11.49 -24.12 -5.75
N ALA A 7 12.02 -23.44 -4.73
CA ALA A 7 11.24 -22.68 -3.75
C ALA A 7 10.61 -21.40 -4.36
N LEU A 8 10.15 -21.48 -5.61
CA LEU A 8 9.62 -20.38 -6.40
C LEU A 8 8.12 -20.17 -6.20
N LEU A 9 7.44 -21.06 -5.47
CA LEU A 9 6.06 -20.84 -5.08
C LEU A 9 6.04 -20.35 -3.62
N PRO A 10 5.64 -19.10 -3.34
CA PRO A 10 5.30 -18.77 -1.97
C PRO A 10 4.08 -19.61 -1.57
N LEU A 11 4.22 -20.43 -0.54
CA LEU A 11 3.12 -21.19 0.11
C LEU A 11 1.98 -20.27 0.64
N LYS A 12 2.16 -18.95 0.60
CA LYS A 12 1.17 -17.92 0.95
C LYS A 12 1.10 -16.85 -0.13
N ARG A 13 -0.12 -16.53 -0.58
CA ARG A 13 -0.39 -15.34 -1.40
C ARG A 13 0.09 -14.09 -0.66
N ARG A 14 0.99 -13.32 -1.28
CA ARG A 14 1.48 -12.06 -0.71
C ARG A 14 0.44 -10.97 -0.96
N GLN A 15 0.30 -10.06 0.00
CA GLN A 15 -0.61 -8.92 -0.08
C GLN A 15 0.21 -7.63 0.08
N GLY A 16 -0.16 -6.61 -0.67
CA GLY A 16 0.51 -5.30 -0.68
C GLY A 16 -0.48 -4.17 -0.42
N PHE A 17 -0.06 -3.20 0.38
CA PHE A 17 -0.79 -1.96 0.61
C PHE A 17 0.16 -0.77 0.49
N PHE A 18 -0.25 0.30 -0.19
CA PHE A 18 0.62 1.43 -0.51
C PHE A 18 0.28 2.65 0.36
N LEU A 19 1.29 3.20 1.05
CA LEU A 19 1.17 4.45 1.80
C LEU A 19 2.00 5.53 1.10
N CYS A 20 1.38 6.67 0.81
CA CYS A 20 2.06 7.77 0.14
C CYS A 20 1.70 9.13 0.74
N THR A 21 2.69 9.94 1.04
CA THR A 21 2.51 11.29 1.55
C THR A 21 3.09 12.31 0.56
N GLY A 22 2.46 13.48 0.49
CA GLY A 22 2.87 14.57 -0.38
C GLY A 22 2.77 15.91 0.34
N GLY A 23 3.87 16.65 0.33
CA GLY A 23 3.95 17.99 0.93
C GLY A 23 3.01 18.99 0.28
N ALA A 24 2.90 18.94 -1.05
CA ALA A 24 2.03 19.81 -1.82
C ALA A 24 0.53 19.49 -1.63
N PRO A 25 -0.35 20.50 -1.64
CA PRO A 25 -1.80 20.29 -1.67
C PRO A 25 -2.23 19.49 -2.91
N ASN A 26 -3.21 18.58 -2.74
CA ASN A 26 -3.72 17.77 -3.83
C ASN A 26 -4.64 18.60 -4.76
N LYS A 27 -4.04 19.28 -5.73
CA LYS A 27 -4.79 20.03 -6.73
C LYS A 27 -5.36 19.03 -7.74
N ARG A 28 -6.69 18.88 -7.76
CA ARG A 28 -7.46 18.03 -8.70
C ARG A 28 -7.37 16.52 -8.49
N GLY A 29 -6.91 16.06 -7.32
CA GLY A 29 -6.98 14.64 -6.96
C GLY A 29 -5.95 13.73 -7.64
N LYS A 30 -5.03 14.27 -8.47
CA LYS A 30 -4.16 13.47 -9.35
C LYS A 30 -2.70 13.40 -8.92
N ASN A 31 -2.30 14.08 -7.85
CA ASN A 31 -0.88 14.15 -7.46
C ASN A 31 -0.25 12.77 -7.16
N PHE A 32 -1.07 11.79 -6.76
CA PHE A 32 -0.61 10.45 -6.39
C PHE A 32 -0.72 9.43 -7.52
N GLU A 33 -1.39 9.74 -8.63
CA GLU A 33 -1.66 8.77 -9.70
C GLU A 33 -0.38 8.11 -10.26
N PRO A 34 0.73 8.83 -10.53
CA PRO A 34 1.96 8.19 -10.99
C PRO A 34 2.58 7.25 -9.95
N ALA A 35 2.53 7.64 -8.67
CA ALA A 35 3.07 6.85 -7.57
C ALA A 35 2.25 5.57 -7.36
N MET A 36 0.91 5.68 -7.41
CA MET A 36 0.00 4.55 -7.34
C MET A 36 0.23 3.55 -8.48
N ARG A 37 0.35 4.03 -9.74
CA ARG A 37 0.65 3.15 -10.88
C ARG A 37 2.00 2.43 -10.72
N THR A 38 3.00 3.14 -10.22
CA THR A 38 4.32 2.54 -9.94
C THR A 38 4.21 1.44 -8.88
N ALA A 39 3.45 1.69 -7.81
CA ALA A 39 3.21 0.69 -6.77
C ALA A 39 2.46 -0.53 -7.31
N THR A 40 1.45 -0.34 -8.16
CA THR A 40 0.74 -1.45 -8.82
C THR A 40 1.70 -2.35 -9.59
N TYR A 41 2.52 -1.77 -10.48
CA TYR A 41 3.50 -2.56 -11.25
C TYR A 41 4.55 -3.24 -10.37
N PHE A 42 4.94 -2.60 -9.27
CA PHE A 42 5.86 -3.19 -8.30
C PHE A 42 5.25 -4.43 -7.63
N PHE A 43 3.98 -4.38 -7.21
CA PHE A 43 3.31 -5.53 -6.61
C PHE A 43 3.03 -6.65 -7.62
N ASP A 44 2.71 -6.30 -8.87
CA ASP A 44 2.56 -7.27 -9.96
C ASP A 44 3.86 -8.05 -10.20
N ALA A 45 5.00 -7.36 -10.22
CA ALA A 45 6.32 -7.99 -10.39
C ALA A 45 6.69 -8.93 -9.23
N LEU A 46 6.08 -8.78 -8.05
CA LEU A 46 6.31 -9.60 -6.87
C LEU A 46 5.27 -10.71 -6.68
N ASP A 47 4.30 -10.84 -7.60
CA ASP A 47 3.13 -11.71 -7.45
C ASP A 47 2.39 -11.45 -6.13
N ALA A 48 2.20 -10.17 -5.80
CA ALA A 48 1.50 -9.72 -4.60
C ALA A 48 0.16 -9.07 -4.96
N LYS A 49 -0.92 -9.48 -4.27
CA LYS A 49 -2.25 -8.89 -4.41
C LYS A 49 -2.22 -7.45 -3.89
N TYR A 50 -2.39 -6.47 -4.78
CA TYR A 50 -2.54 -5.08 -4.41
C TYR A 50 -3.92 -4.84 -3.78
N LEU A 51 -3.96 -4.53 -2.49
CA LEU A 51 -5.19 -4.37 -1.72
C LEU A 51 -5.68 -2.92 -1.68
N GLY A 52 -4.83 -1.96 -2.05
CA GLY A 52 -5.18 -0.56 -2.16
C GLY A 52 -4.11 0.36 -1.57
N GLU A 53 -4.52 1.60 -1.34
CA GLU A 53 -3.64 2.68 -0.95
C GLU A 53 -4.27 3.63 0.06
N LEU A 54 -3.41 4.35 0.78
CA LEU A 54 -3.77 5.51 1.57
C LEU A 54 -2.82 6.66 1.22
N THR A 55 -3.40 7.81 0.85
CA THR A 55 -2.65 8.99 0.44
C THR A 55 -2.92 10.16 1.38
N ALA A 56 -1.87 10.93 1.69
CA ALA A 56 -1.96 12.14 2.51
C ALA A 56 -1.31 13.32 1.78
N ALA A 57 -2.09 14.36 1.51
CA ALA A 57 -1.60 15.56 0.86
C ALA A 57 -1.40 16.71 1.85
N ALA A 58 -0.81 17.80 1.36
CA ALA A 58 -0.60 19.03 2.12
C ALA A 58 0.20 18.83 3.41
N THR A 59 1.07 17.81 3.48
CA THR A 59 1.74 17.42 4.73
C THR A 59 2.75 18.44 5.23
N ASP A 60 3.21 19.35 4.37
CA ASP A 60 4.08 20.47 4.75
C ASP A 60 3.33 21.51 5.61
N SER A 61 2.02 21.63 5.39
CA SER A 61 1.14 22.56 6.11
C SER A 61 0.26 21.90 7.17
N LEU A 62 -0.08 20.63 6.99
CA LEU A 62 -0.94 19.86 7.88
C LEU A 62 -0.26 18.54 8.23
N PRO A 63 0.45 18.47 9.37
CA PRO A 63 1.14 17.26 9.80
C PRO A 63 0.23 16.04 9.79
N VAL A 64 0.75 14.89 9.33
CA VAL A 64 -0.01 13.63 9.24
C VAL A 64 -0.63 13.23 10.60
N LYS A 65 0.07 13.52 11.70
CA LYS A 65 -0.39 13.25 13.08
C LYS A 65 -1.67 14.01 13.47
N GLU A 66 -1.98 15.12 12.77
CA GLU A 66 -3.16 15.96 13.02
C GLU A 66 -4.35 15.54 12.13
N GLN A 67 -4.14 14.62 11.18
CA GLN A 67 -5.17 14.13 10.27
C GLN A 67 -5.89 12.91 10.88
N ALA A 68 -6.75 13.14 11.87
CA ALA A 68 -7.42 12.07 12.63
C ALA A 68 -8.12 11.03 11.73
N ASP A 69 -8.88 11.46 10.72
CA ASP A 69 -9.57 10.57 9.79
C ASP A 69 -8.63 9.64 9.03
N LEU A 70 -7.47 10.17 8.62
CA LEU A 70 -6.44 9.42 7.91
C LEU A 70 -5.82 8.37 8.85
N LEU A 71 -5.54 8.74 10.09
CA LEU A 71 -4.99 7.83 11.11
C LEU A 71 -5.97 6.72 11.46
N THR A 72 -7.26 7.03 11.61
CA THR A 72 -8.31 6.03 11.83
C THR A 72 -8.37 5.05 10.68
N LYS A 73 -8.38 5.54 9.43
CA LYS A 73 -8.34 4.67 8.23
C LYS A 73 -7.09 3.80 8.19
N ALA A 74 -5.91 4.37 8.45
CA ALA A 74 -4.65 3.62 8.49
C ALA A 74 -4.69 2.49 9.54
N TYR A 75 -5.22 2.78 10.72
CA TYR A 75 -5.35 1.79 11.79
C TYR A 75 -6.34 0.67 11.43
N THR A 76 -7.50 1.03 10.88
CA THR A 76 -8.51 0.06 10.44
C THR A 76 -7.96 -0.88 9.38
N VAL A 77 -7.32 -0.32 8.34
CA VAL A 77 -6.69 -1.12 7.27
C VAL A 77 -5.57 -1.98 7.82
N GLY A 78 -4.69 -1.43 8.65
CA GLY A 78 -3.60 -2.20 9.28
C GLY A 78 -4.11 -3.37 10.12
N SER A 79 -5.21 -3.17 10.86
CA SER A 79 -5.85 -4.24 11.63
C SER A 79 -6.44 -5.34 10.74
N GLN A 80 -7.02 -4.98 9.59
CA GLN A 80 -7.54 -5.95 8.61
C GLN A 80 -6.41 -6.75 7.95
N LEU A 81 -5.32 -6.08 7.55
CA LEU A 81 -4.14 -6.71 6.96
C LEU A 81 -3.47 -7.71 7.92
N GLY A 82 -3.38 -7.35 9.20
CA GLY A 82 -2.75 -8.20 10.22
C GLY A 82 -3.54 -9.47 10.55
N LYS A 83 -4.85 -9.50 10.29
CA LYS A 83 -5.70 -10.67 10.56
C LYS A 83 -5.57 -11.77 9.50
N GLY A 84 -5.11 -11.44 8.29
CA GLY A 84 -5.09 -12.36 7.15
C GLY A 84 -6.50 -12.74 6.69
N GLU A 85 -6.71 -12.95 5.38
CA GLU A 85 -7.87 -13.71 4.91
C GLU A 85 -7.64 -15.17 5.35
N GLU A 86 -8.42 -15.68 6.31
CA GLU A 86 -8.48 -17.12 6.67
C GLU A 86 -8.94 -17.99 5.48
#